data_AF-A0A9X3WKD9-F1
#
_entry.id   AF-A0A9X3WKD9-F1
#
_cell.length_a   1.000
_cell.length_b   1.000
_cell.length_c   1.000
_cell.angle_alpha   90.00
_cell.angle_beta   90.00
_cell.angle_gamma   90.00
#
_symmetry.space_group_name_H-M   'P 1'
#
loop_
_entity.id
_entity.type
_entity.pdbx_description
1 polymer ?
#
loop_
_entity_poly.entity_id
_entity_poly.type
_entity_poly.pdbx_seq_one_letter_code
_entity_poly.pdbx_strand_id
1 'polypeptide(L)'
;MLDLFQGNSNVYKKIVHEALDIVVEHFMEVGSNLEFDEIYGNVFPLHKQDEEDRVHQGLVFLKKLHREIIDNFSHEFSPLKEYVLYQILLFVHEGSEGTFLLSDTIQKSIKKRTENSLDEDELNVLNSIETPKDLIGVCFEDLDFLDVEEIFDLYKTNPKIVTDFLHVDLEYYKDLLLMTSYLSTTKFKNTLK
;
A
#
# COMPACT_ATOMS: atom_id res chain seq x y z
N MET A 1 0.80 -13.39 0.54
CA MET A 1 -0.12 -12.46 1.18
C MET A 1 0.72 -11.46 1.91
N LEU A 2 0.49 -10.19 1.61
CA LEU A 2 1.03 -9.07 2.35
C LEU A 2 0.46 -9.12 3.78
N ASP A 3 1.31 -8.78 4.75
CA ASP A 3 0.92 -8.76 6.16
C ASP A 3 0.13 -7.50 6.53
N LEU A 4 -1.06 -7.35 5.94
CA LEU A 4 -1.94 -6.17 6.08
C LEU A 4 -2.81 -6.19 7.35
N PHE A 5 -3.05 -7.38 7.92
CA PHE A 5 -4.14 -7.60 8.87
C PHE A 5 -3.66 -8.42 10.07
N GLN A 6 -3.20 -7.77 11.13
CA GLN A 6 -2.89 -8.50 12.35
C GLN A 6 -4.18 -8.90 13.06
N GLY A 7 -4.30 -10.17 13.44
CA GLY A 7 -5.45 -10.69 14.20
C GLY A 7 -6.63 -11.22 13.37
N ASN A 8 -6.77 -10.85 12.09
CA ASN A 8 -7.84 -11.37 11.23
C ASN A 8 -7.61 -12.82 10.79
N SER A 9 -8.72 -13.50 10.46
CA SER A 9 -8.76 -14.87 9.97
C SER A 9 -8.05 -15.00 8.63
N ASN A 10 -7.42 -16.17 8.39
CA ASN A 10 -6.80 -16.46 7.10
C ASN A 10 -7.79 -16.43 5.93
N VAL A 11 -9.09 -16.62 6.21
CA VAL A 11 -10.14 -16.54 5.18
C VAL A 11 -10.43 -15.09 4.82
N TYR A 12 -10.55 -14.21 5.81
CA TYR A 12 -10.65 -12.76 5.57
C TYR A 12 -9.49 -12.25 4.72
N LYS A 13 -8.25 -12.55 5.16
CA LYS A 13 -7.03 -12.15 4.44
C LYS A 13 -7.06 -12.59 2.99
N LYS A 14 -7.45 -13.84 2.71
CA LYS A 14 -7.53 -14.37 1.35
C LYS A 14 -8.56 -13.64 0.48
N ILE A 15 -9.71 -13.29 1.03
CA ILE A 15 -10.76 -12.59 0.27
C ILE A 15 -10.29 -11.18 -0.08
N VAL A 16 -9.67 -10.46 0.86
CA VAL A 16 -9.10 -9.14 0.57
C VAL A 16 -7.99 -9.23 -0.47
N HIS A 17 -7.10 -10.21 -0.37
CA HIS A 17 -6.03 -10.42 -1.35
C HIS A 17 -6.54 -10.78 -2.75
N GLU A 18 -7.65 -11.51 -2.88
CA GLU A 18 -8.31 -11.75 -4.18
C GLU A 18 -8.86 -10.44 -4.77
N ALA A 19 -9.37 -9.53 -3.94
CA ALA A 19 -9.83 -8.23 -4.42
C ALA A 19 -8.64 -7.34 -4.83
N LEU A 20 -7.55 -7.33 -4.05
CA LEU A 20 -6.30 -6.64 -4.40
C LEU A 20 -5.71 -7.16 -5.71
N ASP A 21 -5.69 -8.48 -5.90
CA ASP A 21 -5.21 -9.13 -7.13
C ASP A 21 -5.94 -8.57 -8.36
N ILE A 22 -7.27 -8.52 -8.33
CA ILE A 22 -8.07 -8.00 -9.45
C ILE A 22 -7.74 -6.54 -9.76
N VAL A 23 -7.55 -5.70 -8.75
CA VAL A 23 -7.23 -4.28 -8.97
C VAL A 23 -5.81 -4.12 -9.54
N VAL A 24 -4.84 -4.86 -8.99
CA VAL A 24 -3.45 -4.80 -9.45
C VAL A 24 -3.30 -5.42 -10.84
N GLU A 25 -4.00 -6.51 -11.14
CA GLU A 25 -4.04 -7.10 -12.48
C GLU A 25 -4.60 -6.09 -13.48
N HIS A 26 -5.73 -5.45 -13.17
CA HIS A 26 -6.30 -4.42 -14.04
C HIS A 26 -5.33 -3.25 -14.29
N PHE A 27 -4.67 -2.75 -13.25
CA PHE A 27 -3.64 -1.71 -13.38
C PHE A 27 -2.51 -2.14 -14.32
N MET A 28 -2.02 -3.37 -14.16
CA MET A 28 -0.97 -3.94 -15.02
C MET A 28 -1.44 -4.17 -16.46
N GLU A 29 -2.72 -4.49 -16.67
CA GLU A 29 -3.28 -4.61 -18.02
C GLU A 29 -3.37 -3.23 -18.71
N VAL A 30 -3.87 -2.22 -18.01
CA VAL A 30 -3.98 -0.85 -18.53
C VAL A 30 -2.59 -0.31 -18.91
N GLY A 31 -1.62 -0.41 -18.00
CA GLY A 31 -0.26 0.07 -18.22
C GLY A 31 0.51 -0.69 -19.29
N SER A 32 0.12 -1.92 -19.64
CA SER A 32 0.80 -2.72 -20.69
C SER A 32 0.68 -2.12 -22.10
N ASN A 33 -0.28 -1.22 -22.30
CA ASN A 33 -0.55 -0.57 -23.59
C ASN A 33 0.05 0.85 -23.69
N LEU A 34 0.75 1.32 -22.66
CA LEU A 34 1.21 2.70 -22.54
C LEU A 34 2.70 2.75 -22.17
N GLU A 35 3.31 3.92 -22.30
CA GLU A 35 4.70 4.11 -21.90
C GLU A 35 4.83 4.01 -20.37
N PHE A 36 5.97 3.53 -19.87
CA PHE A 36 6.18 3.30 -18.43
C PHE A 36 5.86 4.55 -17.61
N ASP A 37 6.36 5.71 -18.03
CA ASP A 37 6.19 6.98 -17.32
C ASP A 37 4.73 7.51 -17.35
N GLU A 38 3.85 7.00 -18.22
CA GLU A 38 2.45 7.42 -18.28
C GLU A 38 1.60 6.79 -17.19
N ILE A 39 1.92 5.55 -16.79
CA ILE A 39 1.10 4.77 -15.84
C ILE A 39 1.96 4.22 -14.70
N TYR A 40 2.96 3.39 -15.03
CA TYR A 40 3.75 2.67 -14.04
C TYR A 40 4.70 3.55 -13.23
N GLY A 41 5.26 4.60 -13.83
CA GLY A 41 6.12 5.54 -13.12
C GLY A 41 5.37 6.32 -12.04
N ASN A 42 4.12 6.70 -12.32
CA ASN A 42 3.35 7.63 -11.50
C ASN A 42 2.92 7.07 -10.13
N VAL A 43 2.95 5.74 -9.96
CA VAL A 43 2.63 5.11 -8.66
C VAL A 43 3.84 5.06 -7.70
N PHE A 44 5.02 5.45 -8.14
CA PHE A 44 6.22 5.53 -7.29
C PHE A 44 6.43 6.96 -6.73
N PRO A 45 7.11 7.11 -5.59
CA PRO A 45 7.54 8.43 -5.11
C PRO A 45 8.41 9.14 -6.15
N LEU A 46 8.30 10.48 -6.24
CA LEU A 46 8.99 11.29 -7.26
C LEU A 46 10.49 10.97 -7.39
N HIS A 47 11.19 10.82 -6.27
CA HIS A 47 12.62 10.55 -6.27
C HIS A 47 13.02 9.18 -6.86
N LYS A 48 12.07 8.23 -6.93
CA LYS A 48 12.23 6.94 -7.60
C LYS A 48 11.94 7.02 -9.11
N GLN A 49 11.16 8.02 -9.53
CA GLN A 49 10.83 8.24 -10.93
C GLN A 49 12.01 8.86 -11.73
N ASP A 50 13.05 9.35 -11.06
CA ASP A 50 14.22 9.94 -11.71
C ASP A 50 15.45 9.00 -11.73
N GLU A 51 15.32 7.76 -11.22
CA GLU A 51 16.43 6.81 -11.19
C GLU A 51 16.83 6.32 -12.60
N GLU A 52 18.13 6.11 -12.83
CA GLU A 52 18.70 5.81 -14.17
C GLU A 52 18.13 4.52 -14.79
N ASP A 53 17.74 3.54 -13.96
CA ASP A 53 17.15 2.26 -14.38
C ASP A 53 15.69 2.09 -13.90
N ARG A 54 14.98 3.22 -13.73
CA ARG A 54 13.63 3.25 -13.16
C ARG A 54 12.63 2.30 -13.82
N VAL A 55 12.72 2.14 -15.14
CA VAL A 55 11.77 1.33 -15.92
C VAL A 55 11.92 -0.14 -15.54
N HIS A 56 13.15 -0.64 -15.54
CA HIS A 56 13.42 -2.03 -15.20
C HIS A 56 13.10 -2.29 -13.72
N GLN A 57 13.60 -1.43 -12.83
CA GLN A 57 13.41 -1.57 -11.38
C GLN A 57 11.94 -1.49 -10.98
N GLY A 58 11.20 -0.53 -11.55
CA GLY A 58 9.76 -0.37 -11.33
C GLY A 58 8.96 -1.57 -11.80
N LEU A 59 9.21 -2.08 -13.00
CA LEU A 59 8.53 -3.28 -13.51
C LEU A 59 8.86 -4.54 -12.69
N VAL A 60 10.10 -4.70 -12.25
CA VAL A 60 10.50 -5.80 -11.36
C VAL A 60 9.79 -5.67 -10.02
N PHE A 61 9.70 -4.46 -9.47
CA PHE A 61 9.00 -4.18 -8.23
C PHE A 61 7.50 -4.50 -8.34
N LEU A 62 6.81 -3.97 -9.35
CA LEU A 62 5.38 -4.20 -9.57
C LEU A 62 5.05 -5.69 -9.73
N LYS A 63 5.86 -6.42 -10.51
CA LYS A 63 5.72 -7.88 -10.65
C LYS A 63 5.94 -8.61 -9.33
N LYS A 64 6.90 -8.16 -8.51
CA LYS A 64 7.16 -8.76 -7.21
C LYS A 64 6.01 -8.48 -6.25
N LEU A 65 5.52 -7.24 -6.18
CA LEU A 65 4.37 -6.85 -5.36
C LEU A 65 3.13 -7.69 -5.73
N HIS A 66 2.82 -7.79 -7.02
CA HIS A 66 1.70 -8.62 -7.50
C HIS A 66 1.84 -10.09 -7.09
N ARG A 67 3.05 -10.67 -7.24
CA ARG A 67 3.33 -12.04 -6.78
C ARG A 67 3.13 -12.22 -5.28
N GLU A 68 3.55 -11.26 -4.48
CA GLU A 68 3.40 -11.32 -3.02
C GLU A 68 1.94 -11.16 -2.58
N ILE A 69 1.11 -10.45 -3.35
CA ILE A 69 -0.34 -10.38 -3.15
C ILE A 69 -0.98 -11.76 -3.36
N ILE A 70 -0.69 -12.43 -4.48
CA ILE A 70 -1.30 -13.72 -4.83
C ILE A 70 -0.72 -14.92 -4.07
N ASP A 71 0.50 -14.81 -3.55
CA ASP A 71 1.16 -15.90 -2.84
C ASP A 71 0.43 -16.23 -1.53
N ASN A 72 0.53 -17.46 -1.05
CA ASN A 72 -0.06 -17.89 0.22
C ASN A 72 0.87 -17.69 1.42
N PHE A 73 2.16 -17.41 1.21
CA PHE A 73 3.12 -17.13 2.28
C PHE A 73 2.99 -15.68 2.77
N SER A 74 3.31 -15.47 4.05
CA SER A 74 3.38 -14.12 4.63
C SER A 74 4.57 -13.36 4.06
N HIS A 75 4.32 -12.16 3.56
CA HIS A 75 5.34 -11.25 3.04
C HIS A 75 5.32 -9.94 3.80
N GLU A 76 6.50 -9.44 4.11
CA GLU A 76 6.68 -8.13 4.72
C GLU A 76 6.02 -7.06 3.84
N PHE A 77 5.19 -6.22 4.45
CA PHE A 77 4.61 -5.07 3.78
C PHE A 77 5.45 -3.85 4.16
N SER A 78 6.36 -3.46 3.27
CA SER A 78 7.27 -2.34 3.52
C SER A 78 6.62 -1.02 3.14
N PRO A 79 7.09 0.13 3.64
CA PRO A 79 6.44 1.42 3.35
C PRO A 79 6.44 1.80 1.86
N LEU A 80 7.44 1.34 1.09
CA LEU A 80 7.39 1.50 -0.36
C LEU A 80 6.27 0.66 -1.01
N LYS A 81 5.99 -0.54 -0.49
CA LYS A 81 4.85 -1.35 -0.95
C LYS A 81 3.53 -0.72 -0.53
N GLU A 82 3.44 -0.15 0.66
CA GLU A 82 2.27 0.63 1.12
C GLU A 82 1.96 1.76 0.15
N TYR A 83 2.93 2.65 -0.07
CA TYR A 83 2.79 3.79 -0.96
C TYR A 83 2.38 3.35 -2.37
N VAL A 84 3.10 2.39 -2.96
CA VAL A 84 2.82 1.96 -4.34
C VAL A 84 1.46 1.27 -4.44
N LEU A 85 1.08 0.42 -3.48
CA LEU A 85 -0.23 -0.23 -3.49
C LEU A 85 -1.36 0.79 -3.34
N TYR A 86 -1.21 1.76 -2.43
CA TYR A 86 -2.15 2.87 -2.28
C TYR A 86 -2.35 3.61 -3.60
N GLN A 87 -1.26 4.00 -4.28
CA GLN A 87 -1.34 4.72 -5.54
C GLN A 87 -1.98 3.89 -6.66
N ILE A 88 -1.76 2.57 -6.70
CA ILE A 88 -2.44 1.68 -7.65
C ILE A 88 -3.95 1.66 -7.40
N LEU A 89 -4.38 1.48 -6.14
CA LEU A 89 -5.80 1.46 -5.81
C LEU A 89 -6.49 2.79 -6.14
N LEU A 90 -5.83 3.90 -5.82
CA LEU A 90 -6.31 5.25 -6.13
C LEU A 90 -6.43 5.45 -7.64
N PHE A 91 -5.39 5.10 -8.40
CA PHE A 91 -5.37 5.20 -9.85
C PHE A 91 -6.55 4.45 -10.49
N VAL A 92 -6.80 3.20 -10.09
CA VAL A 92 -7.90 2.41 -10.66
C VAL A 92 -9.26 2.98 -10.26
N HIS A 93 -9.40 3.46 -9.01
CA HIS A 93 -10.65 4.09 -8.57
C HIS A 93 -10.95 5.36 -9.39
N GLU A 94 -9.98 6.26 -9.52
CA GLU A 94 -10.14 7.53 -10.24
C GLU A 94 -10.29 7.30 -11.75
N GLY A 95 -9.46 6.45 -12.34
CA GLY A 95 -9.50 6.12 -13.77
C GLY A 95 -10.79 5.41 -14.20
N SER A 96 -11.48 4.74 -13.27
CA SER A 96 -12.80 4.14 -13.51
C SER A 96 -13.96 5.03 -13.07
N GLU A 97 -13.71 6.22 -12.54
CA GLU A 97 -14.72 7.11 -11.97
C GLU A 97 -15.64 6.40 -10.94
N GLY A 98 -15.08 5.47 -10.16
CA GLY A 98 -15.82 4.67 -9.18
C GLY A 98 -16.69 3.55 -9.75
N THR A 99 -16.60 3.26 -11.05
CA THR A 99 -17.38 2.19 -11.70
C THR A 99 -16.71 0.82 -11.65
N PHE A 100 -15.47 0.73 -11.17
CA PHE A 100 -14.79 -0.54 -10.93
C PHE A 100 -15.35 -1.20 -9.66
N LEU A 101 -16.36 -2.07 -9.83
CA LEU A 101 -17.05 -2.73 -8.72
C LEU A 101 -16.36 -4.03 -8.30
N LEU A 102 -16.13 -4.16 -6.99
CA LEU A 102 -15.54 -5.33 -6.34
C LEU A 102 -16.56 -6.19 -5.59
N SER A 103 -17.75 -5.66 -5.34
CA SER A 103 -18.80 -6.30 -4.54
C SER A 103 -19.13 -7.71 -5.04
N ASP A 104 -19.31 -7.89 -6.35
CA ASP A 104 -19.55 -9.20 -6.96
C ASP A 104 -18.41 -10.20 -6.70
N THR A 105 -17.16 -9.75 -6.78
CA THR A 105 -15.99 -10.57 -6.47
C THR A 105 -16.02 -10.99 -5.01
N ILE A 106 -16.17 -10.03 -4.10
CA ILE A 106 -16.21 -10.30 -2.67
C ILE A 106 -17.33 -11.30 -2.33
N GLN A 107 -18.53 -11.09 -2.86
CA GLN A 107 -19.66 -12.00 -2.62
C GLN A 107 -19.41 -13.40 -3.18
N LYS A 108 -18.79 -13.54 -4.36
CA LYS A 108 -18.39 -14.85 -4.91
C LYS A 108 -17.34 -15.51 -4.02
N SER A 109 -16.37 -14.75 -3.54
CA SER A 109 -15.28 -15.23 -2.69
C SER A 109 -15.73 -15.66 -1.31
N ILE A 110 -16.71 -14.96 -0.70
CA ILE A 110 -17.39 -15.36 0.54
C ILE A 110 -18.15 -16.68 0.32
N LYS A 111 -19.00 -16.76 -0.72
CA LYS A 111 -19.81 -17.95 -1.04
C LYS A 111 -18.97 -19.19 -1.34
N LYS A 112 -17.76 -19.03 -1.87
CA LYS A 112 -16.82 -20.14 -2.11
C LYS A 112 -16.26 -20.74 -0.82
N ARG A 113 -16.33 -20.02 0.30
CA ARG A 113 -15.60 -20.31 1.55
C ARG A 113 -16.53 -20.49 2.77
N THR A 114 -17.82 -20.73 2.51
CA THR A 114 -18.97 -20.71 3.45
C THR A 114 -18.96 -21.71 4.62
N GLU A 115 -17.82 -22.26 5.05
CA GLU A 115 -17.76 -23.15 6.20
C GLU A 115 -16.79 -22.61 7.28
N ASN A 116 -17.32 -21.77 8.16
CA ASN A 116 -16.92 -21.56 9.57
C ASN A 116 -15.62 -20.80 9.92
N SER A 117 -15.29 -19.66 9.30
CA SER A 117 -14.09 -18.91 9.77
C SER A 117 -14.13 -17.38 9.72
N LEU A 118 -15.16 -16.79 9.12
CA LEU A 118 -15.36 -15.35 9.22
C LEU A 118 -16.26 -15.06 10.41
N ASP A 119 -15.82 -14.17 11.30
CA ASP A 119 -16.70 -13.60 12.30
C ASP A 119 -17.61 -12.51 11.70
N GLU A 120 -18.52 -11.98 12.51
CA GLU A 120 -19.50 -10.98 12.07
C GLU A 120 -18.85 -9.66 11.66
N ASP A 121 -17.79 -9.24 12.35
CA ASP A 121 -17.09 -7.99 12.06
C ASP A 121 -16.33 -8.09 10.74
N GLU A 122 -15.61 -9.20 10.52
CA GLU A 122 -14.96 -9.50 9.25
C GLU A 122 -15.95 -9.55 8.10
N LEU A 123 -17.11 -10.19 8.30
CA LEU A 123 -18.15 -10.26 7.28
C LEU A 123 -18.74 -8.87 6.98
N ASN A 124 -18.95 -8.04 7.99
CA ASN A 124 -19.45 -6.67 7.84
C ASN A 124 -18.48 -5.82 7.02
N VAL A 125 -17.18 -5.88 7.35
CA VAL A 125 -16.13 -5.17 6.61
C VAL A 125 -16.04 -5.67 5.16
N LEU A 126 -16.06 -6.98 4.93
CA LEU A 126 -16.03 -7.51 3.57
C LEU A 126 -17.26 -7.04 2.77
N ASN A 127 -18.44 -7.07 3.37
CA ASN A 127 -19.67 -6.64 2.70
C ASN A 127 -19.71 -5.13 2.41
N SER A 128 -18.92 -4.29 3.09
CA SER A 128 -18.83 -2.86 2.81
C SER A 128 -17.85 -2.52 1.67
N ILE A 129 -17.08 -3.48 1.15
CA ILE A 129 -16.14 -3.24 0.06
C ILE A 129 -16.89 -3.24 -1.27
N GLU A 130 -17.11 -2.06 -1.86
CA GLU A 130 -17.75 -1.90 -3.16
C GLU A 130 -16.75 -1.54 -4.27
N THR A 131 -15.74 -0.74 -3.96
CA THR A 131 -14.80 -0.14 -4.93
C THR A 131 -13.35 -0.20 -4.41
N PRO A 132 -12.33 0.10 -5.25
CA PRO A 132 -10.95 0.15 -4.76
C PRO A 132 -10.71 1.18 -3.67
N LYS A 133 -11.55 2.23 -3.57
CA LYS A 133 -11.49 3.21 -2.47
C LYS A 133 -11.83 2.58 -1.13
N ASP A 134 -12.77 1.64 -1.10
CA ASP A 134 -13.11 0.94 0.14
C ASP A 134 -11.98 -0.02 0.54
N LEU A 135 -11.27 -0.62 -0.44
CA LEU A 135 -10.05 -1.37 -0.16
C LEU A 135 -8.94 -0.49 0.44
N ILE A 136 -8.82 0.78 0.04
CA ILE A 136 -7.89 1.70 0.70
C ILE A 136 -8.25 1.82 2.19
N GLY A 137 -9.53 2.07 2.50
CA GLY A 137 -9.99 2.18 3.89
C GLY A 137 -9.86 0.88 4.69
N VAL A 138 -9.78 -0.27 4.03
CA VAL A 138 -9.55 -1.57 4.67
C VAL A 138 -8.07 -1.85 4.87
N CYS A 139 -7.22 -1.61 3.86
CA CYS A 139 -5.82 -2.03 3.86
C CYS A 139 -4.88 -1.07 4.60
N PHE A 140 -5.32 0.15 4.85
CA PHE A 140 -4.49 1.21 5.45
C PHE A 140 -5.21 1.81 6.65
N GLU A 141 -4.69 1.55 7.85
CA GLU A 141 -5.23 2.09 9.12
C GLU A 141 -4.89 3.59 9.27
N ASP A 142 -3.69 3.97 8.85
CA ASP A 142 -3.22 5.35 8.74
C ASP A 142 -2.61 5.60 7.34
N LEU A 143 -2.39 6.87 7.01
CA LEU A 143 -1.83 7.30 5.72
C LEU A 143 -0.55 8.12 5.94
N ASP A 144 0.17 7.86 7.02
CA ASP A 144 1.39 8.58 7.39
C ASP A 144 2.47 8.49 6.29
N PHE A 145 2.45 7.40 5.50
CA PHE A 145 3.33 7.23 4.34
C PHE A 145 3.10 8.25 3.21
N LEU A 146 1.98 8.98 3.21
CA LEU A 146 1.73 10.06 2.24
C LEU A 146 2.43 11.36 2.62
N ASP A 147 2.57 11.63 3.92
CA ASP A 147 3.02 12.92 4.46
C ASP A 147 4.39 12.82 5.14
N VAL A 148 5.20 11.81 4.79
CA VAL A 148 6.50 11.52 5.41
C VAL A 148 7.43 12.74 5.41
N GLU A 149 7.38 13.59 4.38
CA GLU A 149 8.16 14.84 4.33
C GLU A 149 7.73 15.84 5.42
N GLU A 150 6.43 16.04 5.60
CA GLU A 150 5.89 16.96 6.60
C GLU A 150 6.15 16.44 8.02
N ILE A 151 5.93 15.14 8.25
CA ILE A 151 6.24 14.47 9.50
C ILE A 151 7.75 14.61 9.81
N PHE A 152 8.59 14.49 8.79
CA PHE A 152 10.03 14.63 8.93
C PHE A 152 10.46 16.05 9.33
N ASP A 153 9.85 17.07 8.72
CA ASP A 153 10.11 18.47 9.07
C ASP A 153 9.61 18.82 10.48
N LEU A 154 8.48 18.25 10.89
CA LEU A 154 7.99 18.35 12.25
C LEU A 154 8.96 17.70 13.24
N TYR A 155 9.50 16.52 12.92
CA TYR A 155 10.48 15.81 13.76
C TYR A 155 11.75 16.63 13.99
N LYS A 156 12.26 17.35 12.98
CA LYS A 156 13.43 18.24 13.14
C LYS A 156 13.20 19.33 14.18
N THR A 157 11.96 19.81 14.28
CA THR A 157 11.59 20.94 15.15
C THR A 157 11.14 20.45 16.54
N ASN A 158 10.41 19.35 16.60
CA ASN A 158 9.88 18.78 17.84
C ASN A 158 9.77 17.24 17.78
N PRO A 159 10.87 16.51 18.03
CA PRO A 159 10.90 15.05 17.93
C PRO A 159 9.84 14.36 18.78
N LYS A 160 9.57 14.87 19.98
CA LYS A 160 8.62 14.26 20.94
C LYS A 160 7.18 14.32 20.45
N ILE A 161 6.80 15.33 19.66
CA ILE A 161 5.46 15.35 19.08
C ILE A 161 5.30 14.18 18.11
N VAL A 162 6.30 13.93 17.27
CA VAL A 162 6.24 12.85 16.28
C VAL A 162 6.29 11.47 16.96
N THR A 163 7.21 11.25 17.90
CA THR A 163 7.39 9.93 18.53
C THR A 163 6.39 9.64 19.64
N ASP A 164 6.10 10.61 20.51
CA ASP A 164 5.38 10.35 21.76
C ASP A 164 3.89 10.72 21.65
N PHE A 165 3.51 11.61 20.73
CA PHE A 165 2.12 12.06 20.54
C PHE A 165 1.48 11.51 19.27
N LEU A 166 2.16 11.60 18.12
CA LEU A 166 1.67 11.03 16.85
C LEU A 166 2.00 9.54 16.72
N HIS A 167 2.91 9.02 17.54
CA HIS A 167 3.33 7.61 17.54
C HIS A 167 3.95 7.11 16.21
N VAL A 168 4.58 8.01 15.46
CA VAL A 168 5.17 7.70 14.15
C VAL A 168 6.61 7.19 14.29
N ASP A 169 6.91 6.05 13.68
CA ASP A 169 8.28 5.54 13.53
C ASP A 169 8.90 5.97 12.20
N LEU A 170 9.69 7.04 12.21
CA LEU A 170 10.40 7.51 11.01
C LEU A 170 11.45 6.52 10.46
N GLU A 171 11.95 5.58 11.26
CA GLU A 171 12.89 4.58 10.77
C GLU A 171 12.20 3.59 9.84
N TYR A 172 10.90 3.34 10.07
CA TYR A 172 10.07 2.53 9.17
C TYR A 172 10.04 3.15 7.76
N TYR A 173 9.74 4.44 7.66
CA TYR A 173 9.57 5.15 6.37
C TYR A 173 10.87 5.56 5.66
N LYS A 174 12.03 5.06 6.10
CA LYS A 174 13.34 5.46 5.53
C LYS A 174 13.44 5.29 4.00
N ASP A 175 12.72 4.31 3.45
CA ASP A 175 12.76 3.98 2.02
C ASP A 175 11.90 4.94 1.17
N LEU A 176 11.02 5.73 1.80
CA LEU A 176 10.25 6.80 1.18
C LEU A 176 10.96 8.17 1.27
N LEU A 177 11.96 8.27 2.15
CA LEU A 177 12.76 9.49 2.30
C LEU A 177 13.82 9.60 1.20
N LEU A 178 13.97 10.81 0.66
CA LEU A 178 15.14 11.19 -0.12
C LEU A 178 16.42 10.96 0.71
N MET A 179 17.45 10.35 0.10
CA MET A 179 18.73 10.05 0.77
C MET A 179 19.41 11.32 1.35
N THR A 180 19.16 12.50 0.77
CA THR A 180 19.59 13.81 1.29
C THR A 180 18.89 14.20 2.60
N SER A 181 17.61 13.87 2.74
CA SER A 181 16.82 14.04 3.96
C SER A 181 17.30 13.08 5.06
N TYR A 182 17.60 11.82 4.70
CA TYR A 182 18.10 10.81 5.65
C TYR A 182 19.48 11.18 6.25
N LEU A 183 20.43 11.71 5.47
CA LEU A 183 21.75 12.13 6.00
C LEU A 183 21.68 13.25 7.04
N SER A 184 20.60 14.05 7.05
CA SER A 184 20.35 15.04 8.10
C SER A 184 19.92 14.40 9.43
N THR A 185 19.30 13.21 9.40
CA THR A 185 18.83 12.48 10.60
C THR A 185 19.95 11.90 11.43
N THR A 186 20.99 11.36 10.78
CA THR A 186 22.12 10.73 11.46
C THR A 186 22.98 11.78 12.17
N LYS A 187 23.00 13.02 11.66
CA LYS A 187 23.60 14.16 12.38
C LYS A 187 22.74 14.59 13.57
N PHE A 188 21.42 14.66 13.44
CA PHE A 188 20.53 15.07 14.54
C PHE A 188 20.46 14.06 15.70
N LYS A 189 20.38 12.75 15.43
CA LYS A 189 20.41 11.70 16.47
C LYS A 189 21.70 11.74 17.32
N ASN A 190 22.83 12.16 16.73
CA ASN A 190 24.11 12.31 17.44
C ASN A 190 24.25 13.64 18.22
N THR A 191 23.32 14.58 18.06
CA THR A 191 23.33 15.88 18.77
C THR A 191 22.38 15.89 19.98
N LEU A 192 21.52 14.87 20.10
CA LEU A 192 20.53 14.70 21.17
C LEU A 192 20.90 13.61 22.21
N LYS A 193 22.12 13.07 22.13
CA LYS A 193 22.77 12.30 23.22
C LYS A 193 23.65 13.22 24.04
#